data_AF-A0A815WZH6-F1
#
_entry.id   AF-A0A815WZH6-F1
#
_cell.length_a   1.000
_cell.length_b   1.000
_cell.length_c   1.000
_cell.angle_alpha   90.00
_cell.angle_beta   90.00
_cell.angle_gamma   90.00
#
_symmetry.space_group_name_H-M   'P 1'
#
loop_
_entity.id
_entity.type
_entity.pdbx_description
1 polymer ?
#
loop_
_entity_poly.entity_id
_entity_poly.type
_entity_poly.pdbx_seq_one_letter_code
_entity_poly.pdbx_strand_id
1 'polypeptide(L)'
;VPTNIDILRAVQQSAALYKEEAMKMKALAMAQQEENEQLQQMETEKKKLSEQEQELMLKYKKLQSEHKTTQLLLDEGNQRIESSLKKEDFNDLHAAYALNKSGIEKLKVVDEEMTKIMEDVSAIQQKHVQAEREKPNKKCKFTVEPVLTRD
;
A
#
# COMPACT_ATOMS: atom_id res chain seq x y z
N VAL A 1 -3.72 -66.46 21.59
CA VAL A 1 -5.00 -65.79 21.23
C VAL A 1 -5.13 -64.59 22.15
N PRO A 2 -5.29 -63.37 21.61
CA PRO A 2 -5.50 -62.18 22.44
C PRO A 2 -6.71 -62.40 23.36
N THR A 3 -6.62 -62.02 24.63
CA THR A 3 -7.77 -62.13 25.53
C THR A 3 -8.78 -61.01 25.22
N ASN A 4 -10.05 -61.19 25.57
CA ASN A 4 -11.07 -60.15 25.40
C ASN A 4 -10.68 -58.82 26.07
N ILE A 5 -9.85 -58.86 27.13
CA ILE A 5 -9.30 -57.69 27.81
C ILE A 5 -8.30 -56.93 26.92
N ASP A 6 -7.46 -57.65 26.17
CA ASP A 6 -6.48 -57.04 25.24
C ASP A 6 -7.19 -56.34 24.08
N ILE A 7 -8.26 -56.95 23.56
CA ILE A 7 -9.09 -56.38 22.49
C ILE A 7 -9.81 -55.12 23.00
N LEU A 8 -10.41 -55.16 24.19
CA LEU A 8 -11.06 -54.00 24.81
C LEU A 8 -10.07 -52.85 25.03
N ARG A 9 -8.85 -53.13 25.49
CA ARG A 9 -7.81 -52.12 25.70
C ARG A 9 -7.35 -51.50 24.38
N ALA A 10 -7.17 -52.31 23.34
CA ALA A 10 -6.80 -51.83 22.01
C ALA A 10 -7.88 -50.90 21.42
N VAL A 11 -9.17 -51.26 21.57
CA VAL A 11 -10.30 -50.42 21.12
C VAL A 11 -10.37 -49.10 21.90
N GLN A 12 -10.11 -49.11 23.21
CA GLN A 12 -10.07 -47.90 24.01
C GLN A 12 -8.90 -46.98 23.60
N GLN A 13 -7.73 -47.55 23.34
CA GLN A 13 -6.56 -46.81 22.85
C GLN A 13 -6.81 -46.21 21.46
N SER A 14 -7.39 -46.97 20.52
CA SER A 14 -7.72 -46.44 19.20
C SER A 14 -8.75 -45.31 19.29
N ALA A 15 -9.79 -45.46 20.12
CA ALA A 15 -10.79 -44.40 20.33
C ALA A 15 -10.18 -43.12 20.93
N ALA A 16 -9.18 -43.25 21.81
CA ALA A 16 -8.45 -42.10 22.34
C ALA A 16 -7.62 -41.40 21.26
N LEU A 17 -6.88 -42.17 20.43
CA LEU A 17 -6.11 -41.64 19.31
C LEU A 17 -7.00 -40.91 18.29
N TYR A 18 -8.14 -41.48 17.92
CA TYR A 18 -9.11 -40.81 17.02
C TYR A 18 -9.63 -39.49 17.60
N LYS A 19 -9.93 -39.44 18.91
CA LYS A 19 -10.34 -38.18 19.56
C LYS A 19 -9.22 -37.14 19.52
N GLU A 20 -7.98 -37.56 19.74
CA GLU A 20 -6.82 -36.67 19.70
C GLU A 20 -6.59 -36.13 18.28
N GLU A 21 -6.64 -36.98 17.26
CA GLU A 21 -6.54 -36.57 15.85
C GLU A 21 -7.68 -35.62 15.45
N ALA A 22 -8.92 -35.91 15.86
CA ALA A 22 -10.06 -35.03 15.60
C ALA A 22 -9.88 -33.64 16.23
N MET A 23 -9.33 -33.56 17.44
CA MET A 23 -9.00 -32.28 18.09
C MET A 23 -7.89 -31.53 17.35
N LYS A 24 -6.83 -32.22 16.90
CA LYS A 24 -5.75 -31.62 16.09
C LYS A 24 -6.28 -31.07 14.76
N MET A 25 -7.13 -31.83 14.07
CA MET A 25 -7.76 -31.41 12.82
C MET A 25 -8.66 -30.18 13.03
N LYS A 26 -9.42 -30.12 14.13
CA LYS A 26 -10.23 -28.94 14.45
C LYS A 26 -9.37 -27.70 14.72
N ALA A 27 -8.28 -27.86 15.49
CA ALA A 27 -7.35 -26.75 15.75
C ALA A 27 -6.69 -26.25 14.46
N LEU A 28 -6.31 -27.15 13.55
CA LEU A 28 -5.77 -26.79 12.24
C LEU A 28 -6.79 -26.02 11.39
N ALA A 29 -8.05 -26.49 11.35
CA ALA A 29 -9.11 -25.82 10.60
C ALA A 29 -9.39 -24.40 11.12
N MET A 30 -9.39 -24.21 12.45
CA MET A 30 -9.53 -22.88 13.06
C MET A 30 -8.35 -21.97 12.72
N ALA A 31 -7.12 -22.47 12.82
CA ALA A 31 -5.92 -21.71 12.45
C ALA A 31 -5.93 -21.31 10.96
N GLN A 32 -6.37 -22.20 10.07
CA GLN A 32 -6.50 -21.90 8.64
C GLN A 32 -7.59 -20.86 8.36
N GLN A 33 -8.69 -20.91 9.10
CA GLN A 33 -9.75 -19.91 8.97
C GLN A 33 -9.25 -18.53 9.40
N GLU A 34 -8.58 -18.43 10.55
CA GLU A 34 -7.97 -17.18 11.03
C GLU A 34 -6.94 -16.63 10.04
N GLU A 35 -6.11 -17.49 9.43
CA GLU A 35 -5.15 -17.09 8.39
C GLU A 35 -5.85 -16.54 7.15
N ASN A 36 -6.92 -17.20 6.68
CA ASN A 36 -7.68 -16.74 5.52
C ASN A 36 -8.37 -15.39 5.79
N GLU A 37 -8.93 -15.19 6.99
CA GLU A 37 -9.53 -13.92 7.39
C GLU A 37 -8.49 -12.79 7.43
N GLN A 38 -7.29 -13.05 7.97
CA GLN A 38 -6.18 -12.09 7.96
C GLN A 38 -5.71 -11.77 6.54
N LEU A 39 -5.61 -12.78 5.66
CA LEU A 39 -5.23 -12.58 4.26
C LEU A 39 -6.23 -11.68 3.53
N GLN A 40 -7.54 -11.91 3.71
CA GLN A 40 -8.59 -11.10 3.09
C GLN A 40 -8.56 -9.65 3.58
N GLN A 41 -8.32 -9.42 4.87
CA GLN A 41 -8.15 -8.08 5.43
C GLN A 41 -6.95 -7.36 4.82
N MET A 42 -5.81 -8.05 4.74
CA MET A 42 -4.58 -7.52 4.13
C MET A 42 -4.76 -7.19 2.65
N GLU A 43 -5.42 -8.06 1.87
CA GLU A 43 -5.71 -7.81 0.46
C GLU A 43 -6.61 -6.59 0.26
N THR A 44 -7.62 -6.45 1.12
CA THR A 44 -8.53 -5.30 1.10
C THR A 44 -7.79 -3.99 1.40
N GLU A 45 -6.91 -3.99 2.40
CA GLU A 45 -6.09 -2.83 2.74
C GLU A 45 -5.09 -2.49 1.63
N LYS A 46 -4.43 -3.51 1.04
CA LYS A 46 -3.51 -3.32 -0.09
C LYS A 46 -4.21 -2.70 -1.29
N LYS A 47 -5.44 -3.15 -1.59
CA LYS A 47 -6.24 -2.57 -2.68
C LYS A 47 -6.57 -1.10 -2.40
N LYS A 48 -7.01 -0.78 -1.17
CA LYS A 48 -7.33 0.61 -0.77
C LYS A 48 -6.12 1.53 -0.88
N LEU A 49 -4.95 1.10 -0.40
CA LEU A 49 -3.71 1.89 -0.51
C LEU A 49 -3.31 2.11 -1.98
N SER A 50 -3.47 1.10 -2.84
CA SER A 50 -3.19 1.22 -4.27
C SER A 50 -4.15 2.20 -4.97
N GLU A 51 -5.43 2.18 -4.63
CA GLU A 51 -6.42 3.14 -5.15
C GLU A 51 -6.07 4.58 -4.71
N GLN A 52 -5.65 4.78 -3.46
CA GLN A 52 -5.21 6.08 -2.95
C GLN A 52 -3.95 6.59 -3.66
N GLU A 53 -2.96 5.72 -3.89
CA GLU A 53 -1.75 6.05 -4.65
C GLU A 53 -2.10 6.49 -6.08
N GLN A 54 -2.98 5.75 -6.76
CA GLN A 54 -3.44 6.10 -8.10
C GLN A 54 -4.14 7.46 -8.14
N GLU A 55 -5.01 7.75 -7.17
CA GLU A 55 -5.70 9.05 -7.08
C GLU A 55 -4.71 10.21 -6.91
N LEU A 56 -3.72 10.04 -6.03
CA LEU A 56 -2.66 11.02 -5.80
C LEU A 56 -1.80 11.23 -7.04
N MET A 57 -1.43 10.17 -7.75
CA MET A 57 -0.67 10.28 -9.01
C MET A 57 -1.47 10.99 -10.11
N LEU A 58 -2.78 10.80 -10.18
CA LEU A 58 -3.64 11.56 -11.09
C LEU A 58 -3.69 13.05 -10.73
N LYS A 59 -3.76 13.39 -9.43
CA LYS A 59 -3.68 14.79 -8.97
C LYS A 59 -2.32 15.41 -9.30
N TYR A 60 -1.23 14.70 -9.03
CA TYR A 60 0.12 15.13 -9.38
C TYR A 60 0.26 15.44 -10.88
N LYS A 61 -0.26 14.56 -11.75
CA LYS A 61 -0.23 14.76 -13.20
C LYS A 61 -0.99 16.01 -13.64
N LYS A 62 -2.12 16.32 -13.00
CA LYS A 62 -2.89 17.54 -13.26
C LYS A 62 -2.10 18.78 -12.85
N LEU A 63 -1.53 18.79 -11.64
CA LEU A 63 -0.68 19.88 -11.17
C LEU A 63 0.56 20.08 -12.04
N GLN A 64 1.18 18.99 -12.52
CA GLN A 64 2.31 19.08 -13.45
C GLN A 64 1.91 19.75 -14.78
N SER A 65 0.70 19.49 -15.27
CA SER A 65 0.17 20.16 -16.47
C SER A 65 -0.10 21.65 -16.21
N GLU A 66 -0.64 21.97 -15.03
CA GLU A 66 -0.88 23.36 -14.61
C GLU A 66 0.42 24.13 -14.41
N HIS A 67 1.43 23.51 -13.81
CA HIS A 67 2.77 24.06 -13.68
C HIS A 67 3.35 24.40 -15.06
N LYS A 68 3.33 23.46 -16.01
CA LYS A 68 3.83 23.69 -17.38
C LYS A 68 3.09 24.83 -18.08
N THR A 69 1.77 24.88 -17.93
CA THR A 69 0.95 25.93 -18.54
C THR A 69 1.27 27.29 -17.93
N THR A 70 1.41 27.36 -16.60
CA THR A 70 1.75 28.61 -15.89
C THR A 70 3.17 29.06 -16.26
N GLN A 71 4.13 28.15 -16.40
CA GLN A 71 5.48 28.47 -16.85
C GLN A 71 5.50 29.08 -18.26
N LEU A 72 4.74 28.50 -19.20
CA LEU A 72 4.63 29.06 -20.55
C LEU A 72 4.08 30.49 -20.53
N LEU A 73 3.04 30.74 -19.73
CA LEU A 73 2.46 32.09 -19.57
C LEU A 73 3.45 33.08 -18.96
N LEU A 74 4.31 32.63 -18.04
CA LEU A 74 5.38 33.47 -17.48
C LEU A 74 6.46 33.79 -18.51
N ASP A 75 6.83 32.82 -19.34
CA ASP A 75 7.80 33.03 -20.41
C ASP A 75 7.26 34.04 -21.44
N GLU A 76 5.98 33.94 -21.81
CA GLU A 76 5.29 34.93 -22.64
C GLU A 76 5.23 36.31 -21.96
N GLY A 77 4.91 36.35 -20.66
CA GLY A 77 4.91 37.58 -19.87
C GLY A 77 6.28 38.24 -19.82
N ASN A 78 7.36 37.46 -19.68
CA ASN A 78 8.74 37.95 -19.69
C ASN A 78 9.12 38.54 -21.06
N GLN A 79 8.74 37.86 -22.16
CA GLN A 79 8.94 38.40 -23.51
C GLN A 79 8.19 39.72 -23.71
N ARG A 80 6.97 39.84 -23.16
CA ARG A 80 6.18 41.08 -23.20
C ARG A 80 6.88 42.19 -22.42
N ILE A 81 7.40 41.91 -21.22
CA ILE A 81 8.21 42.86 -20.44
C ILE A 81 9.40 43.35 -21.27
N GLU A 82 10.17 42.45 -21.88
CA GLU A 82 11.33 42.82 -22.70
C GLU A 82 10.95 43.67 -23.93
N SER A 83 9.87 43.31 -24.62
CA SER A 83 9.36 44.08 -25.76
C SER A 83 8.93 45.48 -25.32
N SER A 84 8.22 45.60 -24.20
CA SER A 84 7.67 46.88 -23.74
C SER A 84 8.75 47.81 -23.18
N LEU A 85 9.81 47.26 -22.59
CA LEU A 85 11.04 48.00 -22.30
C LEU A 85 11.69 48.57 -23.56
N LYS A 86 11.81 47.77 -24.64
CA LYS A 86 12.40 48.23 -25.92
C LYS A 86 11.56 49.31 -26.62
N LYS A 87 10.24 49.29 -26.41
CA LYS A 87 9.27 50.24 -26.99
C LYS A 87 9.00 51.45 -26.11
N GLU A 88 9.59 51.49 -24.91
CA GLU A 88 9.31 52.51 -23.88
C GLU A 88 7.80 52.61 -23.52
N ASP A 89 7.06 51.50 -23.66
CA ASP A 89 5.64 51.41 -23.29
C ASP A 89 5.50 50.99 -21.83
N PHE A 90 5.49 51.98 -20.94
CA PHE A 90 5.42 51.77 -19.50
C PHE A 90 4.08 51.23 -19.01
N ASN A 91 2.98 51.46 -19.75
CA ASN A 91 1.67 50.93 -19.39
C ASN A 91 1.64 49.42 -19.61
N ASP A 92 2.12 48.97 -20.77
CA ASP A 92 2.20 47.55 -21.09
C ASP A 92 3.21 46.82 -20.21
N LEU A 93 4.35 47.46 -19.91
CA LEU A 93 5.35 46.97 -18.97
C LEU A 93 4.75 46.71 -17.58
N HIS A 94 3.99 47.66 -17.03
CA HIS A 94 3.39 47.52 -15.70
C HIS A 94 2.36 46.39 -15.66
N ALA A 95 1.54 46.27 -16.70
CA ALA A 95 0.57 45.19 -16.83
C ALA A 95 1.26 43.81 -16.92
N ALA A 96 2.29 43.69 -17.75
CA ALA A 96 3.04 42.44 -17.91
C ALA A 96 3.77 42.03 -16.60
N TYR A 97 4.34 43.00 -15.87
CA TYR A 97 4.98 42.75 -14.58
C TYR A 97 4.00 42.26 -13.50
N ALA A 98 2.81 42.88 -13.42
CA ALA A 98 1.78 42.45 -12.48
C ALA A 98 1.30 41.01 -12.76
N LEU A 99 1.09 40.67 -14.04
CA LEU A 99 0.72 39.32 -14.46
C LEU A 99 1.82 38.30 -14.12
N ASN A 100 3.08 38.62 -14.40
CA ASN A 100 4.21 37.74 -14.08
C ASN A 100 4.36 37.50 -12.57
N LYS A 101 4.21 38.55 -11.76
CA LYS A 101 4.26 38.40 -10.30
C LYS A 101 3.19 37.42 -9.81
N SER A 102 1.96 37.56 -10.30
CA SER A 102 0.85 36.65 -9.95
C SER A 102 1.12 35.22 -10.44
N GLY A 103 1.66 35.04 -11.65
CA GLY A 103 2.02 33.71 -12.16
C GLY A 103 3.13 33.04 -11.35
N ILE A 104 4.12 33.78 -10.85
CA ILE A 104 5.17 33.26 -9.96
C ILE A 104 4.58 32.78 -8.63
N GLU A 105 3.67 33.56 -8.04
CA GLU A 105 2.97 33.15 -6.81
C GLU A 105 2.15 31.88 -7.04
N LYS A 106 1.49 31.77 -8.20
CA LYS A 106 0.75 30.57 -8.59
C LYS A 106 1.65 29.35 -8.73
N LEU A 107 2.80 29.48 -9.40
CA LEU A 107 3.77 28.37 -9.52
C LEU A 107 4.21 27.84 -8.16
N LYS A 108 4.52 28.73 -7.20
CA LYS A 108 4.91 28.32 -5.85
C LYS A 108 3.84 27.47 -5.17
N VAL A 109 2.57 27.87 -5.27
CA VAL A 109 1.46 27.10 -4.70
C VAL A 109 1.37 25.71 -5.36
N VAL A 110 1.49 25.64 -6.68
CA VAL A 110 1.48 24.37 -7.42
C VAL A 110 2.66 23.48 -7.00
N ASP A 111 3.86 24.04 -6.84
CA ASP A 111 5.05 23.31 -6.39
C ASP A 111 4.89 22.76 -4.96
N GLU A 112 4.33 23.56 -4.06
CA GLU A 112 4.02 23.12 -2.68
C GLU A 112 3.01 21.97 -2.67
N GLU A 113 1.95 22.06 -3.48
CA GLU A 113 0.96 20.98 -3.60
C GLU A 113 1.55 19.71 -4.21
N MET A 114 2.37 19.84 -5.26
CA MET A 114 3.08 18.71 -5.85
C MET A 114 4.02 18.04 -4.85
N THR A 115 4.70 18.82 -4.01
CA THR A 115 5.57 18.30 -2.95
C THR A 115 4.78 17.53 -1.90
N LYS A 116 3.65 18.08 -1.41
CA LYS A 116 2.76 17.39 -0.46
C LYS A 116 2.24 16.07 -1.01
N ILE A 117 1.84 16.02 -2.28
CA ILE A 117 1.40 14.78 -2.91
C ILE A 117 2.52 13.73 -2.94
N MET A 118 3.76 14.14 -3.22
CA MET A 118 4.90 13.21 -3.22
C MET A 118 5.20 12.68 -1.81
N GLU A 119 5.06 13.51 -0.77
CA GLU A 119 5.16 13.08 0.62
C GLU A 119 4.07 12.07 0.99
N ASP A 120 2.81 12.32 0.59
CA ASP A 120 1.69 11.41 0.81
C ASP A 120 1.87 10.06 0.09
N VAL A 121 2.34 10.08 -1.17
CA VAL A 121 2.66 8.87 -1.92
C VAL A 121 3.78 8.08 -1.24
N SER A 122 4.83 8.75 -0.78
CA SER A 122 5.92 8.11 -0.03
C SER A 122 5.42 7.45 1.25
N ALA A 123 4.53 8.11 1.99
CA ALA A 123 3.93 7.54 3.20
C ALA A 123 3.08 6.29 2.90
N ILE A 124 2.32 6.28 1.79
CA ILE A 124 1.56 5.10 1.33
C ILE A 124 2.50 3.95 0.94
N GLN A 125 3.57 4.24 0.22
CA GLN A 125 4.57 3.24 -0.18
C GLN A 125 5.28 2.63 1.04
N GLN A 126 5.59 3.42 2.07
CA GLN A 126 6.13 2.90 3.32
C GLN A 126 5.17 1.93 4.02
N LYS A 127 3.85 2.23 4.03
CA LYS A 127 2.83 1.33 4.56
C LYS A 127 2.76 0.02 3.77
N HIS A 128 2.88 0.07 2.44
CA HIS A 128 2.97 -1.14 1.61
C HIS A 128 4.15 -2.02 1.99
N VAL A 129 5.35 -1.42 2.14
CA VAL A 129 6.55 -2.16 2.54
C VAL A 129 6.40 -2.78 3.93
N GLN A 130 5.78 -2.06 4.88
CA GLN A 130 5.54 -2.57 6.22
C GLN A 130 4.55 -3.76 6.21
N ALA A 131 3.42 -3.63 5.51
CA ALA A 131 2.44 -4.71 5.37
C ALA A 131 3.04 -5.97 4.72
N GLU A 132 3.97 -5.83 3.78
CA GLU A 132 4.65 -6.98 3.17
C GLU A 132 5.69 -7.64 4.08
N ARG A 133 6.31 -6.88 5.00
CA ARG A 133 7.25 -7.40 6.01
C ARG A 133 6.55 -8.13 7.16
N GLU A 134 5.33 -7.73 7.50
CA GLU A 134 4.53 -8.33 8.56
C GLU A 134 3.77 -9.58 8.11
N LYS A 135 3.89 -10.00 6.85
CA LYS A 135 3.32 -11.26 6.38
C LYS A 135 3.71 -12.42 7.30
N PRO A 136 2.74 -13.18 7.82
CA PRO A 136 3.01 -14.23 8.79
C PRO A 136 3.80 -15.37 8.14
N ASN A 137 5.12 -15.30 8.26
CA ASN A 137 6.00 -16.41 7.92
C ASN A 137 6.03 -17.38 9.12
N LYS A 138 4.93 -18.10 9.35
CA LYS A 138 4.91 -19.20 10.32
C LYS A 138 4.69 -20.50 9.58
N LYS A 139 5.80 -21.15 9.20
CA LYS A 139 5.81 -22.59 8.96
C LYS A 139 5.16 -23.26 10.16
N CYS A 140 3.96 -23.78 9.97
CA CYS A 140 3.30 -24.60 10.96
C CYS A 140 4.14 -25.88 11.12
N LYS A 141 5.06 -25.88 12.09
CA LYS A 141 5.85 -27.06 12.46
C LYS A 141 4.95 -27.99 13.27
N PHE A 142 4.04 -28.68 12.60
CA PHE A 142 3.51 -29.92 13.15
C PHE A 142 4.46 -31.04 12.75
N THR A 143 5.51 -31.23 13.55
CA THR A 143 6.30 -32.46 13.51
C THR A 143 5.40 -33.59 13.99
N VAL A 144 4.92 -34.39 13.05
CA VAL A 144 4.42 -35.74 13.33
C VAL A 144 5.68 -36.57 13.60
N GLU A 145 5.99 -36.82 14.87
CA GLU A 145 7.04 -37.81 15.18
C GLU A 145 6.57 -39.18 14.66
N PRO A 146 7.36 -39.88 13.85
CA PRO A 146 7.03 -41.24 13.47
C PRO A 146 7.12 -42.12 14.72
N VAL A 147 5.99 -42.68 15.14
CA VAL A 147 5.94 -43.74 16.14
C VAL A 147 6.70 -44.93 15.55
N LEU A 148 7.96 -45.07 15.95
CA LEU A 148 8.77 -46.26 15.70
C LEU A 148 8.11 -47.43 16.41
N THR A 149 7.33 -48.23 15.68
CA THR A 149 6.98 -49.58 16.09
C THR A 149 8.26 -50.41 16.05
N ARG A 150 8.79 -50.77 17.24
CA ARG A 150 9.85 -51.77 17.38
C ARG A 150 9.23 -53.17 17.22
N ASP A 151 9.82 -53.95 16.32
CA ASP A 151 9.62 -55.39 16.15
C ASP A 151 10.05 -56.18 17.40
#